data_AF-A0A6V7KX73-F1
#
_entry.id   AF-A0A6V7KX73-F1
#
_cell.length_a   1.000
_cell.length_b   1.000
_cell.length_c   1.000
_cell.angle_alpha   90.00
_cell.angle_beta   90.00
_cell.angle_gamma   90.00
#
_symmetry.space_group_name_H-M   'P 1'
#
loop_
_entity.id
_entity.type
_entity.pdbx_description
1 polymer ?
#
loop_
_entity_poly.entity_id
_entity_poly.type
_entity_poly.pdbx_seq_one_letter_code
_entity_poly.pdbx_strand_id
1 'polypeptide(L)'
;YTRDIKGPELLVPRRVNADGSFDTFSLPNYYSRSELTERKRRSLNMNDDKVHLVLPFNGADHHVELTAYHDFISPEMIIETHGDGPVNDLNARLKFKRASDEQCHYRGIVRGHSNSRAALSLCDGV
;
A
#
# COMPACT_ATOMS: atom_id res chain seq x y z
N TYR A 1 -16.69 -3.23 -8.52
CA TYR A 1 -15.52 -3.39 -9.40
C TYR A 1 -15.19 -4.86 -9.71
N THR A 2 -16.13 -5.81 -9.59
CA THR A 2 -15.85 -7.27 -9.71
C THR A 2 -16.74 -7.98 -10.73
N ARG A 3 -17.50 -7.24 -11.55
CA ARG A 3 -18.58 -7.78 -12.40
C ARG A 3 -18.09 -8.77 -13.47
N ASP A 4 -16.84 -8.64 -13.91
CA ASP A 4 -16.29 -9.41 -15.05
C ASP A 4 -15.06 -10.27 -14.68
N ILE A 5 -14.84 -10.55 -13.40
CA ILE A 5 -13.73 -11.41 -12.96
C ILE A 5 -14.13 -12.88 -13.12
N LYS A 6 -13.48 -13.58 -14.05
CA LYS A 6 -13.68 -15.02 -14.27
C LYS A 6 -12.66 -15.81 -13.46
N GLY A 7 -13.13 -16.78 -12.67
CA GLY A 7 -12.28 -17.63 -11.81
C GLY A 7 -11.60 -16.85 -10.68
N PRO A 8 -12.36 -16.13 -9.83
CA PRO A 8 -11.76 -15.42 -8.70
C PRO A 8 -11.13 -16.43 -7.72
N GLU A 9 -9.87 -16.20 -7.37
CA GLU A 9 -9.20 -16.90 -6.28
C GLU A 9 -9.24 -16.00 -5.04
N LEU A 10 -9.79 -16.53 -3.94
CA LEU A 10 -9.74 -15.83 -2.66
C LEU A 10 -8.41 -16.12 -1.98
N LEU A 11 -7.60 -15.08 -1.86
CA LEU A 11 -6.34 -15.14 -1.13
C LEU A 11 -6.58 -14.58 0.28
N VAL A 12 -6.04 -15.22 1.31
CA VAL A 12 -6.06 -14.71 2.68
C VAL A 12 -4.63 -14.39 3.09
N PRO A 13 -4.18 -13.13 2.92
CA PRO A 13 -2.86 -12.71 3.32
C PRO A 13 -2.69 -12.77 4.83
N ARG A 14 -1.47 -13.06 5.27
CA ARG A 14 -1.08 -13.00 6.68
C ARG A 14 0.19 -12.19 6.84
N ARG A 15 0.21 -11.30 7.83
CA ARG A 15 1.41 -10.60 8.23
C ARG A 15 2.29 -11.55 9.02
N VAL A 16 3.57 -11.54 8.68
CA VAL A 16 4.59 -12.38 9.30
C VAL A 16 5.77 -11.51 9.68
N ASN A 17 6.64 -12.01 10.55
CA ASN A 17 7.92 -11.38 10.84
C ASN A 17 8.95 -11.69 9.74
N ALA A 18 10.14 -11.11 9.84
CA ALA A 18 11.21 -11.33 8.87
C ALA A 18 11.63 -12.80 8.72
N ASP A 19 11.49 -13.60 9.79
CA ASP A 19 11.76 -15.04 9.82
C ASP A 19 10.61 -15.90 9.24
N GLY A 20 9.46 -15.28 8.93
CA GLY A 20 8.26 -15.95 8.44
C GLY A 20 7.33 -16.45 9.55
N SER A 21 7.66 -16.22 10.83
CA SER A 21 6.75 -16.50 11.94
C SER A 21 5.51 -15.62 11.86
N PHE A 22 4.35 -16.18 12.21
CA PHE A 22 3.09 -15.45 12.14
C PHE A 22 3.08 -14.26 13.10
N ASP A 23 2.53 -13.12 12.64
CA ASP A 23 2.30 -11.93 13.45
C ASP A 23 0.79 -11.64 13.57
N THR A 24 0.11 -11.34 12.46
CA THR A 24 -1.32 -11.00 12.50
C THR A 24 -2.02 -11.18 11.15
N PHE A 25 -3.36 -11.25 11.18
CA PHE A 25 -4.20 -11.12 9.98
C PHE A 25 -4.61 -9.66 9.69
N SER A 26 -4.30 -8.71 10.59
CA SER A 26 -4.56 -7.29 10.35
C SER A 26 -3.55 -6.72 9.37
N LEU A 27 -4.01 -6.47 8.14
CA LEU A 27 -3.21 -5.98 7.03
C LEU A 27 -3.08 -4.45 6.94
N PRO A 28 -4.07 -3.62 7.39
CA PRO A 28 -3.95 -2.18 7.28
C PRO A 28 -2.64 -1.67 7.89
N ASN A 29 -1.84 -0.97 7.09
CA ASN A 29 -0.55 -0.46 7.52
C ASN A 29 -0.22 0.85 6.81
N TYR A 30 -0.11 1.90 7.60
CA TYR A 30 0.15 3.26 7.14
C TYR A 30 1.53 3.72 7.59
N TYR A 31 2.20 4.46 6.73
CA TYR A 31 3.41 5.18 7.06
C TYR A 31 3.22 6.68 6.81
N SER A 32 3.92 7.48 7.60
CA SER A 32 4.05 8.92 7.36
C SER A 32 5.16 9.17 6.35
N ARG A 33 4.85 9.86 5.25
CA ARG A 33 5.85 10.23 4.24
C ARG A 33 6.90 11.18 4.82
N SER A 34 6.49 12.16 5.61
CA SER A 34 7.39 13.13 6.22
C SER A 34 8.44 12.45 7.11
N GLU A 35 8.00 11.52 7.97
CA GLU A 35 8.91 10.76 8.84
C GLU A 35 9.94 9.93 8.06
N LEU A 36 9.51 9.24 6.99
CA LEU A 36 10.43 8.45 6.17
C LEU A 36 11.49 9.32 5.50
N THR A 37 11.11 10.52 5.05
CA THR A 37 12.03 11.46 4.41
C THR A 37 13.08 11.95 5.41
N GLU A 38 12.69 12.20 6.66
CA GLU A 38 13.59 12.59 7.74
C GLU A 38 14.48 11.43 8.24
N ARG A 39 13.94 10.21 8.33
CA ARG A 39 14.71 9.01 8.71
C ARG A 39 15.74 8.65 7.65
N LYS A 40 15.44 8.81 6.36
CA LYS A 40 16.42 8.57 5.28
C LYS A 40 17.65 9.48 5.39
N ARG A 41 17.53 10.67 6.00
CA ARG A 41 18.65 11.57 6.31
C ARG A 41 19.50 11.10 7.50
N ARG A 42 18.95 10.24 8.36
CA ARG A 42 19.57 9.69 9.57
C ARG A 42 19.65 8.17 9.42
N SER A 43 20.66 7.68 8.68
CA SER A 43 20.83 6.26 8.36
C SER A 43 20.58 5.32 9.56
N LEU A 44 19.42 4.68 9.56
CA LEU A 44 19.07 3.54 10.42
C LEU A 44 18.61 2.42 9.48
N ASN A 45 18.98 1.19 9.84
CA ASN A 45 18.96 0.01 8.99
C ASN A 45 17.64 -0.16 8.20
N MET A 46 17.69 -0.01 6.87
CA MET A 46 16.53 -0.21 5.96
C MET A 46 15.90 -1.61 6.04
N ASN A 47 16.54 -2.58 6.71
CA ASN A 47 15.98 -3.91 6.93
C ASN A 47 14.95 -3.96 8.06
N ASP A 48 14.95 -3.00 8.99
CA ASP A 48 14.04 -3.00 10.15
C ASP A 48 12.64 -2.44 9.80
N ASP A 49 12.56 -1.63 8.74
CA ASP A 49 11.31 -0.99 8.29
C ASP A 49 10.56 -1.81 7.20
N LYS A 50 10.92 -3.08 6.99
CA LYS A 50 10.26 -3.93 5.99
C LYS A 50 8.97 -4.52 6.54
N VAL A 51 7.91 -4.46 5.74
CA VAL A 51 6.66 -5.18 6.00
C VAL A 51 6.75 -6.55 5.34
N HIS A 52 6.51 -7.60 6.10
CA HIS A 52 6.57 -8.97 5.63
C HIS A 52 5.16 -9.59 5.59
N LEU A 53 4.77 -10.10 4.42
CA LEU A 53 3.49 -10.77 4.20
C LEU A 53 3.73 -12.17 3.62
N VAL A 54 2.85 -13.11 3.94
CA VAL A 54 2.69 -14.34 3.17
C VAL A 54 1.39 -14.27 2.39
N LEU A 55 1.49 -14.42 1.07
CA LEU A 55 0.38 -14.46 0.14
C LEU A 55 0.23 -15.89 -0.41
N PRO A 56 -0.90 -16.57 -0.17
CA PRO A 56 -1.12 -17.94 -0.63
C PRO A 56 -1.72 -17.94 -2.05
N PHE A 57 -0.90 -17.88 -3.10
CA PHE A 57 -1.38 -17.88 -4.50
C PHE A 57 -0.67 -18.96 -5.33
N ASN A 58 -1.25 -19.38 -6.46
CA ASN A 58 -0.72 -20.47 -7.31
C ASN A 58 -0.47 -21.78 -6.53
N GLY A 59 -1.26 -22.04 -5.48
CA GLY A 59 -1.11 -23.23 -4.64
C GLY A 59 0.13 -23.24 -3.74
N ALA A 60 0.81 -22.11 -3.55
CA ALA A 60 1.98 -21.99 -2.68
C ALA A 60 1.96 -20.72 -1.82
N ASP A 61 2.63 -20.81 -0.67
CA ASP A 61 2.84 -19.66 0.20
C ASP A 61 4.04 -18.85 -0.28
N HIS A 62 3.78 -17.58 -0.62
CA HIS A 62 4.79 -16.66 -1.10
C HIS A 62 5.10 -15.59 -0.06
N HIS A 63 6.31 -15.60 0.48
CA HIS A 63 6.80 -14.57 1.39
C HIS A 63 7.20 -13.33 0.60
N VAL A 64 6.45 -12.25 0.75
CA VAL A 64 6.68 -10.96 0.11
C VAL A 64 7.35 -10.02 1.12
N GLU A 65 8.44 -9.39 0.70
CA GLU A 65 9.12 -8.34 1.45
C GLU A 65 8.78 -6.98 0.84
N LEU A 66 8.19 -6.10 1.65
CA LEU A 66 7.65 -4.82 1.22
C LEU A 66 8.36 -3.65 1.90
N THR A 67 8.51 -2.58 1.15
CA THR A 67 9.07 -1.30 1.61
C THR A 67 8.12 -0.17 1.22
N ALA A 68 8.01 0.83 2.09
CA ALA A 68 7.16 1.99 1.87
C ALA A 68 7.54 2.71 0.57
N TYR A 69 6.57 2.93 -0.31
CA TYR A 69 6.77 3.58 -1.61
C TYR A 69 6.28 5.04 -1.60
N HIS A 70 6.97 5.86 -0.82
CA HIS A 70 6.65 7.27 -0.57
C HIS A 70 6.58 8.15 -1.84
N ASP A 71 7.28 7.78 -2.91
CA ASP A 71 7.32 8.48 -4.20
C ASP A 71 6.15 8.13 -5.13
N PHE A 72 5.29 7.18 -4.76
CA PHE A 72 4.18 6.75 -5.63
C PHE A 72 3.15 7.86 -5.85
N ILE A 73 2.80 8.57 -4.78
CA ILE A 73 1.89 9.72 -4.80
C ILE A 73 2.73 10.98 -4.63
N SER A 74 2.53 11.97 -5.50
CA SER A 74 3.22 13.26 -5.37
C SER A 74 2.79 13.99 -4.08
N PRO A 75 3.73 14.60 -3.32
CA PRO A 75 3.38 15.48 -2.20
C PRO A 75 2.48 16.66 -2.58
N GLU A 76 2.63 17.16 -3.81
CA GLU A 76 1.86 18.29 -4.34
C GLU A 76 0.60 17.84 -5.09
N MET A 77 0.18 16.58 -4.93
CA MET A 77 -1.06 16.09 -5.55
C MET A 77 -2.29 16.80 -4.95
N ILE A 78 -3.14 17.30 -5.84
CA ILE A 78 -4.44 17.89 -5.52
C ILE A 78 -5.52 17.00 -6.14
N ILE A 79 -6.50 16.60 -5.33
CA ILE A 79 -7.64 15.76 -5.71
C ILE A 79 -8.85 16.69 -5.86
N GLU A 80 -9.41 16.73 -7.07
CA GLU A 80 -10.71 17.34 -7.35
C GLU A 80 -11.80 16.29 -7.18
N THR A 81 -12.80 16.59 -6.35
CA THR A 81 -13.99 15.76 -6.18
C THR A 81 -15.21 16.53 -6.63
N HIS A 82 -16.01 15.89 -7.48
CA HIS A 82 -17.27 16.42 -7.97
C HIS A 82 -18.40 15.90 -7.08
N GLY A 83 -19.07 16.80 -6.38
CA GLY A 83 -20.27 16.47 -5.60
C GLY A 83 -21.56 16.60 -6.42
N ASP A 84 -22.67 16.17 -5.84
CA ASP A 84 -24.02 16.30 -6.39
C ASP A 84 -24.62 17.71 -6.22
N GLY A 85 -23.77 18.73 -6.07
CA GLY A 85 -24.19 20.12 -5.92
C GLY A 85 -24.92 20.66 -7.18
N PRO A 86 -25.65 21.78 -7.05
CA PRO A 86 -26.36 22.38 -8.17
C PRO A 86 -25.41 22.63 -9.35
N VAL A 87 -25.82 22.26 -10.56
CA VAL A 87 -25.00 22.41 -11.78
C VAL A 87 -24.54 23.86 -12.01
N ASN A 88 -25.30 24.84 -11.48
CA ASN A 88 -25.06 26.26 -11.65
C ASN A 88 -24.12 26.87 -10.59
N ASP A 89 -23.70 26.09 -9.59
CA ASP A 89 -22.76 26.54 -8.55
C ASP A 89 -21.51 25.67 -8.56
N LEU A 90 -20.50 26.14 -9.30
CA LEU A 90 -19.19 25.49 -9.41
C LEU A 90 -18.48 25.34 -8.05
N ASN A 91 -18.64 26.30 -7.14
CA ASN A 91 -18.00 26.26 -5.83
C ASN A 91 -18.67 25.24 -4.91
N ALA A 92 -19.99 25.08 -5.00
CA ALA A 92 -20.70 24.02 -4.29
C ALA A 92 -20.43 22.62 -4.85
N ARG A 93 -20.10 22.55 -6.15
CA ARG A 93 -19.94 21.28 -6.87
C ARG A 93 -18.51 20.75 -6.86
N LEU A 94 -17.50 21.61 -6.78
CA LEU A 94 -16.09 21.23 -6.82
C LEU A 94 -15.44 21.36 -5.44
N LYS A 95 -14.76 20.31 -4.99
CA LYS A 95 -13.95 20.32 -3.78
C LYS A 95 -12.54 19.84 -4.08
N PHE A 96 -11.56 20.67 -3.72
CA PHE A 96 -10.15 20.34 -3.84
C PHE A 96 -9.60 19.91 -2.48
N LYS A 97 -8.90 18.77 -2.44
CA LYS A 97 -8.23 18.27 -1.25
C LYS A 97 -6.79 17.90 -1.60
N ARG A 98 -5.84 18.19 -0.71
CA ARG A 98 -4.47 17.66 -0.83
C ARG A 98 -4.44 16.17 -0.51
N ALA A 99 -3.55 15.43 -1.16
CA ALA A 99 -3.26 14.05 -0.76
C ALA A 99 -2.80 14.00 0.71
N SER A 100 -3.19 12.94 1.43
CA SER A 100 -2.78 12.74 2.82
C SER A 100 -1.27 12.53 2.91
N ASP A 101 -0.65 12.91 4.03
CA ASP A 101 0.75 12.53 4.30
C ASP A 101 0.88 11.07 4.79
N GLU A 102 -0.21 10.54 5.36
CA GLU A 102 -0.36 9.12 5.66
C GLU A 102 -0.64 8.34 4.38
N GLN A 103 0.25 7.40 4.08
CA GLN A 103 0.26 6.62 2.85
C GLN A 103 0.33 5.13 3.19
N CYS A 104 -0.18 4.28 2.31
CA CYS A 104 -0.28 2.84 2.53
C CYS A 104 0.28 2.03 1.36
N HIS A 105 1.00 2.68 0.45
CA HIS A 105 1.48 2.07 -0.79
C HIS A 105 2.88 1.52 -0.61
N TYR A 106 3.06 0.25 -0.92
CA TYR A 106 4.31 -0.48 -0.75
C TYR A 106 4.76 -1.10 -2.06
N ARG A 107 6.07 -1.22 -2.20
CA ARG A 107 6.71 -1.99 -3.27
C ARG A 107 7.64 -3.04 -2.69
N GLY A 108 7.87 -4.12 -3.42
CA GLY A 108 8.65 -5.21 -2.89
C GLY A 108 9.03 -6.28 -3.87
N ILE A 109 9.47 -7.39 -3.31
CA ILE A 109 9.90 -8.59 -4.03
C ILE A 109 9.35 -9.83 -3.32
N VAL A 110 9.22 -10.92 -4.05
CA VAL A 110 8.92 -12.23 -3.48
C VAL A 110 10.24 -12.91 -3.12
N ARG A 111 10.39 -13.28 -1.85
CA ARG A 111 11.56 -14.01 -1.34
C ARG A 111 11.75 -15.30 -2.15
N GLY A 112 13.01 -15.59 -2.49
CA GLY A 112 13.37 -16.77 -3.29
C GLY A 112 13.09 -16.66 -4.80
N HIS A 113 12.46 -15.58 -5.28
CA HIS A 113 12.21 -15.38 -6.71
C HIS A 113 13.01 -14.20 -7.27
N SER A 114 14.03 -14.51 -8.07
CA SER A 114 14.81 -13.51 -8.80
C SER A 114 13.94 -12.72 -9.78
N ASN A 115 14.15 -11.40 -9.89
CA ASN A 115 13.41 -10.50 -10.78
C ASN A 115 11.90 -10.39 -10.51
N SER A 116 11.44 -10.84 -9.35
CA SER A 116 10.06 -10.60 -8.92
C SER A 116 9.84 -9.12 -8.57
N ARG A 117 8.62 -8.63 -8.78
CA ARG A 117 8.18 -7.29 -8.37
C ARG A 117 6.79 -7.41 -7.75
N ALA A 118 6.59 -6.76 -6.61
CA ALA A 118 5.31 -6.65 -5.95
C ALA A 118 4.97 -5.17 -5.75
N ALA A 119 3.70 -4.83 -5.92
CA ALA A 119 3.13 -3.54 -5.59
C ALA A 119 1.81 -3.80 -4.86
N LEU A 120 1.71 -3.31 -3.62
CA LEU A 120 0.56 -3.56 -2.75
C LEU A 120 0.11 -2.27 -2.08
N SER A 121 -1.20 -2.12 -1.94
CA SER A 121 -1.84 -1.06 -1.16
C SER A 121 -2.37 -1.72 0.10
N LEU A 122 -1.99 -1.23 1.28
CA LEU A 122 -2.44 -1.73 2.58
C LEU A 122 -3.38 -0.74 3.27
N CYS A 123 -4.14 0.06 2.52
CA CYS A 123 -5.03 1.07 3.11
C CYS A 123 -6.22 0.40 3.83
N ASP A 124 -6.95 -0.44 3.11
CA ASP A 124 -8.15 -1.14 3.62
C ASP A 124 -7.95 -2.66 3.68
N GLY A 125 -6.69 -3.10 3.67
CA GLY A 125 -6.30 -4.50 3.47
C GLY A 125 -5.72 -4.76 2.08
N VAL A 126 -5.68 -6.03 1.67
CA VAL A 126 -5.17 -6.52 0.38
C VAL A 126 -6.25 -7.35 -0.30
#